data_AF-A0A537BWR2-F1
#
_entry.id   AF-A0A537BWR2-F1
#
_cell.length_a   1.000
_cell.length_b   1.000
_cell.length_c   1.000
_cell.angle_alpha   90.00
_cell.angle_beta   90.00
_cell.angle_gamma   90.00
#
_symmetry.space_group_name_H-M   'P 1'
#
loop_
_entity.id
_entity.type
_entity.pdbx_description
1 polymer ?
#
loop_
_entity_poly.entity_id
_entity_poly.type
_entity_poly.pdbx_seq_one_letter_code
_entity_poly.pdbx_strand_id
1 'polypeptide(L)' 'MGQVTIYLDSETEAKARAAARAEGLPLSKWVAGRIRRRARGEWPEAVRALAGAWPDLPSAERIRKSEAKDITRGRV' A
#
# COMPACT_ATOMS: atom_id res chain seq x y z
N MET A 1 20.70 -13.08 -11.89
CA MET A 1 19.85 -11.99 -11.35
C MET A 1 19.34 -11.16 -12.53
N GLY A 2 18.08 -10.71 -12.49
CA GLY A 2 17.52 -9.86 -13.54
C GLY A 2 18.01 -8.42 -13.42
N GLN A 3 18.41 -7.81 -14.53
CA GLN A 3 18.74 -6.39 -14.64
C GLN A 3 17.63 -5.70 -15.42
N VAL A 4 17.20 -4.52 -14.94
CA VAL A 4 16.20 -3.69 -15.62
C VAL A 4 16.78 -2.30 -15.78
N THR A 5 16.70 -1.77 -17.00
CA THR A 5 16.93 -0.35 -17.28
C THR A 5 15.59 0.34 -17.36
N ILE A 6 15.37 1.39 -16.58
CA ILE A 6 14.14 2.18 -16.57
C ILE A 6 14.47 3.62 -16.92
N TYR A 7 13.62 4.25 -17.72
CA TYR A 7 13.67 5.70 -17.94
C TYR A 7 12.90 6.39 -16.82
N LEU A 8 13.52 7.38 -16.20
CA LEU A 8 12.89 8.26 -15.21
C LEU A 8 13.04 9.68 -15.73
N ASP A 9 12.01 10.49 -15.59
CA ASP A 9 12.17 11.93 -15.72
C ASP A 9 13.08 12.47 -14.61
N SER A 10 13.63 13.66 -14.84
CA SER A 10 14.61 14.29 -13.95
C SER A 10 14.05 14.53 -12.54
N GLU A 11 12.76 14.86 -12.43
CA GLU A 11 12.11 15.11 -11.14
C GLU A 11 11.98 13.80 -10.34
N THR A 12 11.51 12.73 -10.99
CA THR A 12 11.38 11.41 -10.38
C THR A 12 12.75 10.84 -9.97
N GLU A 13 13.79 10.99 -10.79
CA GLU A 13 15.14 10.57 -10.44
C GLU A 13 15.66 11.32 -9.20
N ALA A 14 15.49 12.65 -9.16
CA ALA A 14 15.94 13.47 -8.04
C ALA A 14 15.24 13.07 -6.74
N LYS A 15 13.92 12.86 -6.77
CA LYS A 15 13.14 12.37 -5.62
C LYS A 15 13.61 11.00 -5.15
N ALA A 16 13.84 10.07 -6.08
CA ALA A 16 14.31 8.73 -5.74
C ALA A 16 15.69 8.77 -5.06
N ARG A 17 16.62 9.56 -5.58
CA ARG A 17 17.96 9.74 -4.98
C ARG A 17 17.90 10.40 -3.61
N ALA A 18 17.06 11.42 -3.43
CA ALA A 18 16.89 12.08 -2.14
C ALA A 18 16.33 11.11 -1.09
N ALA A 19 15.29 10.35 -1.43
CA ALA A 19 14.70 9.36 -0.54
C ALA A 19 15.67 8.22 -0.18
N ALA A 20 16.42 7.71 -1.17
CA ALA A 20 17.43 6.68 -0.94
C ALA A 20 18.53 7.17 0.02
N ARG A 21 19.00 8.40 -0.14
CA ARG A 21 19.97 9.03 0.77
C ARG A 21 19.42 9.21 2.18
N ALA A 22 18.18 9.70 2.31
CA ALA A 22 17.53 9.88 3.60
C ALA A 22 17.37 8.55 4.36
N GLU A 23 17.15 7.44 3.63
CA GLU A 23 17.06 6.09 4.19
C GLU A 23 18.44 5.40 4.33
N GLY A 24 19.55 6.05 3.93
CA GLY A 24 20.90 5.46 3.99
C GLY A 24 21.13 4.26 3.07
N LEU A 25 20.35 4.14 1.98
CA LEU A 25 20.39 2.99 1.07
C LEU A 25 20.94 3.38 -0.30
N PRO A 26 21.70 2.49 -0.98
CA PRO A 26 21.99 2.63 -2.40
C PRO A 26 20.70 2.71 -3.22
N LEU A 27 20.68 3.55 -4.26
CA LEU A 27 19.49 3.77 -5.09
C LEU A 27 18.90 2.48 -5.64
N SER A 28 19.72 1.55 -6.12
CA SER A 28 19.28 0.25 -6.64
C SER A 28 18.55 -0.59 -5.58
N LYS A 29 19.09 -0.65 -4.35
CA LYS A 29 18.49 -1.37 -3.22
C LYS A 29 17.19 -0.70 -2.78
N TRP A 30 17.16 0.63 -2.77
CA TRP A 30 15.97 1.40 -2.46
C TRP A 30 14.83 1.16 -3.47
N VAL A 31 15.13 1.25 -4.77
CA VAL A 31 14.16 1.00 -5.86
C VAL A 31 13.63 -0.44 -5.79
N ALA A 32 14.51 -1.43 -5.68
CA ALA A 32 14.10 -2.84 -5.56
C ALA A 32 13.20 -3.07 -4.34
N GLY A 33 13.51 -2.43 -3.21
CA GLY A 33 12.69 -2.49 -2.00
C GLY A 33 11.31 -1.86 -2.18
N ARG A 34 11.22 -0.72 -2.88
CA ARG A 34 9.94 -0.06 -3.21
C ARG A 34 9.09 -0.93 -4.13
N ILE A 35 9.68 -1.52 -5.18
CA ILE A 35 8.99 -2.46 -6.08
C ILE A 35 8.45 -3.65 -5.27
N ARG A 36 9.28 -4.26 -4.42
CA ARG A 36 8.84 -5.39 -3.58
C ARG A 36 7.67 -5.03 -2.67
N ARG A 37 7.69 -3.85 -2.05
CA ARG A 37 6.58 -3.39 -1.19
C ARG A 37 5.31 -3.10 -1.99
N ARG A 38 5.43 -2.48 -3.16
CA ARG A 38 4.28 -2.04 -3.97
C ARG A 38 3.65 -3.18 -4.78
N ALA A 39 4.46 -4.14 -5.19
CA ALA A 39 4.03 -5.33 -5.91
C ALA A 39 3.49 -6.44 -4.98
N ARG A 40 3.45 -6.22 -3.66
CA ARG A 40 2.69 -7.11 -2.77
C ARG A 40 1.22 -7.06 -3.20
N GLY A 41 0.71 -8.20 -3.66
CA GLY A 41 -0.72 -8.41 -3.89
C GLY A 41 -1.51 -8.65 -2.60
N GLU A 42 -0.83 -8.68 -1.45
CA GLU A 42 -1.42 -8.95 -0.15
C GLU A 42 -1.16 -7.80 0.83
N TRP A 43 -2.11 -7.60 1.73
CA TRP A 43 -1.96 -6.68 2.86
C TRP A 43 -0.77 -7.09 3.73
N PRO A 44 -0.01 -6.12 4.29
CA PRO A 44 1.01 -6.41 5.29
C PRO A 44 0.41 -7.20 6.45
N GLU A 45 1.21 -8.08 7.06
CA GLU A 45 0.78 -8.92 8.18
C GLU A 45 0.19 -8.09 9.33
N ALA A 46 0.85 -6.98 9.70
CA ALA A 46 0.35 -6.05 10.71
C ALA A 46 -1.07 -5.53 10.40
N VAL A 47 -1.42 -5.36 9.12
CA VAL A 47 -2.78 -4.95 8.72
C VAL A 47 -3.74 -6.14 8.76
N ARG A 48 -3.31 -7.33 8.32
CA ARG A 48 -4.13 -8.54 8.39
C ARG A 48 -4.46 -8.93 9.83
N ALA A 49 -3.53 -8.76 10.75
CA ALA A 49 -3.71 -9.03 12.17
C ALA A 49 -4.75 -8.11 12.84
N LEU A 50 -5.05 -6.96 12.25
CA LEU A 50 -6.08 -6.05 12.74
C LEU A 50 -7.50 -6.47 12.35
N ALA A 51 -7.66 -7.45 11.45
CA ALA A 51 -8.98 -7.95 11.08
C ALA A 51 -9.66 -8.59 12.31
N GLY A 52 -10.74 -7.96 12.79
CA GLY A 52 -11.47 -8.42 13.99
C GLY A 52 -10.81 -8.03 15.32
N ALA A 53 -9.76 -7.19 15.30
CA ALA A 53 -9.07 -6.76 16.52
C ALA A 53 -9.86 -5.74 17.36
N TRP A 54 -10.89 -5.10 16.80
CA TRP A 54 -11.76 -4.20 17.57
C TRP A 54 -12.87 -4.98 18.29
N PRO A 55 -12.83 -5.05 19.63
CA PRO A 55 -13.78 -5.86 20.39
C PRO A 55 -15.19 -5.25 20.44
N ASP A 56 -15.31 -3.94 20.21
CA ASP A 56 -16.54 -3.15 20.29
C ASP A 56 -17.07 -2.73 18.92
N LEU A 57 -16.48 -3.22 17.83
CA LEU A 57 -16.95 -2.91 16.48
C LEU A 57 -18.38 -3.46 16.28
N PRO A 58 -19.38 -2.60 16.00
CA PRO A 58 -20.74 -3.05 15.81
C PRO A 58 -20.87 -4.00 14.62
N SER A 59 -21.77 -4.98 14.68
CA SER A 59 -22.03 -5.84 13.53
C SER A 59 -22.55 -5.02 12.34
N ALA A 60 -22.29 -5.50 11.11
CA ALA A 60 -22.79 -4.86 9.90
C ALA A 60 -24.32 -4.67 9.95
N GLU A 61 -25.05 -5.64 10.52
CA GLU A 61 -26.51 -5.57 10.71
C GLU A 61 -26.90 -4.44 11.67
N ARG A 62 -26.12 -4.22 12.73
CA ARG A 62 -26.37 -3.15 13.71
C ARG A 62 -26.09 -1.77 13.09
N ILE A 63 -25.05 -1.64 12.28
CA ILE A 63 -24.75 -0.39 11.55
C ILE A 63 -25.86 -0.08 10.53
N ARG A 64 -26.31 -1.08 9.76
CA ARG A 64 -27.38 -0.95 8.77
C ARG A 64 -28.76 -0.64 9.35
N LYS A 65 -28.96 -0.84 10.66
CA LYS A 65 -30.20 -0.44 11.35
C LYS A 65 -30.26 1.06 11.60
N SER A 66 -29.12 1.74 11.74
CA SER A 66 -29.05 3.17 12.10
C SER A 66 -28.70 4.09 10.93
N GLU A 67 -28.09 3.59 9.86
CA GLU A 67 -27.67 4.39 8.70
C GLU A 67 -28.34 3.98 7.38
N ALA A 68 -28.26 4.89 6.41
CA ALA A 68 -28.96 4.85 5.13
C ALA A 68 -28.74 3.55 4.32
N LYS A 69 -29.69 3.28 3.40
CA LYS A 69 -29.70 2.08 2.54
C LYS A 69 -28.40 1.96 1.74
N ASP A 70 -27.76 0.78 1.80
CA ASP A 70 -26.59 0.45 0.98
C ASP A 70 -26.86 0.78 -0.50
N ILE A 71 -25.96 1.53 -1.12
CA ILE A 71 -26.00 1.73 -2.57
C ILE A 71 -25.56 0.45 -3.28
N THR A 72 -26.17 0.16 -4.42
CA THR A 72 -25.80 -0.98 -5.24
C THR A 72 -24.33 -0.87 -5.63
N ARG A 73 -23.55 -1.94 -5.42
CA ARG A 73 -22.18 -2.00 -5.91
C ARG A 73 -22.22 -1.81 -7.42
N GLY A 74 -21.66 -0.69 -7.90
CA GLY A 74 -21.50 -0.45 -9.33
C GLY A 74 -20.73 -1.60 -9.95
N ARG A 75 -21.30 -2.25 -10.95
CA ARG A 75 -20.55 -3.17 -11.82
C ARG A 75 -19.50 -2.33 -12.54
N VAL A 76 -18.23 -2.67 -12.35
CA VAL A 76 -17.11 -2.19 -13.16
C VAL A 76 -16.82 -3.26 -14.20
#